data_AF-A0A060C6C1-F1
#
_entry.id   AF-A0A060C6C1-F1
#
_cell.length_a   1.000
_cell.length_b   1.000
_cell.length_c   1.000
_cell.angle_alpha   90.00
_cell.angle_beta   90.00
_cell.angle_gamma   90.00
#
_symmetry.space_group_name_H-M   'P 1'
#
loop_
_entity.id
_entity.type
_entity.pdbx_description
1 polymer ?
#
loop_
_entity_poly.entity_id
_entity_poly.type
_entity_poly.pdbx_seq_one_letter_code
_entity_poly.pdbx_strand_id
1 'polypeptide(L)' 'MHKYDTEDYRHVDPQFGGDEALLRLRHNTQKEGMRLILDGVFNHSGDSHPWFDRYQRGSGGACHNADSQWRDWYHFSPE' A
#
# COMPACT_ATOMS: atom_id res chain seq x y z
N MET A 1 -14.07 4.76 0.56
CA MET A 1 -12.67 5.15 0.83
C MET A 1 -11.89 5.04 -0.47
N HIS A 2 -10.97 5.95 -0.76
CA HIS A 2 -10.35 6.09 -2.09
C HIS A 2 -9.09 5.23 -2.30
N LYS A 3 -8.54 4.61 -1.23
CA LYS A 3 -7.38 3.69 -1.26
C LYS A 3 -6.02 4.32 -1.63
N TYR A 4 -5.93 5.65 -1.64
CA TYR A 4 -4.66 6.38 -1.75
C TYR A 4 -3.81 6.27 -0.47
N ASP A 5 -4.45 5.97 0.65
CA ASP A 5 -3.83 5.61 1.93
C ASP A 5 -3.39 4.15 1.95
N THR A 6 -2.44 3.78 1.08
CA THR A 6 -2.05 2.37 0.89
C THR A 6 -1.54 1.74 2.19
N GLU A 7 -2.12 0.60 2.57
CA GLU A 7 -1.70 -0.23 3.72
C GLU A 7 -0.83 -1.43 3.33
N ASP A 8 -1.00 -1.97 2.12
CA ASP A 8 -0.19 -3.04 1.55
C ASP A 8 -0.11 -2.90 0.02
N TYR A 9 1.10 -2.81 -0.52
CA TYR A 9 1.35 -2.72 -1.96
C TYR A 9 1.41 -4.08 -2.67
N ARG A 10 1.51 -5.18 -1.93
CA ARG A 10 1.73 -6.52 -2.49
C ARG A 10 0.44 -7.26 -2.80
N HIS A 11 -0.61 -6.96 -2.05
CA HIS A 11 -1.89 -7.64 -2.15
C HIS A 11 -3.01 -6.67 -2.46
N VAL A 12 -3.86 -7.07 -3.39
CA VAL A 12 -5.08 -6.33 -3.75
C VAL A 12 -6.05 -6.41 -2.57
N ASP A 13 -6.67 -5.27 -2.26
CA ASP A 13 -7.65 -5.15 -1.20
C ASP A 13 -8.76 -6.23 -1.33
N PRO A 14 -9.09 -6.96 -0.25
CA PRO A 14 -10.15 -7.98 -0.28
C PRO A 14 -11.50 -7.44 -0.77
N GLN A 15 -11.80 -6.15 -0.55
CA GLN A 15 -13.01 -5.50 -1.05
C GLN A 15 -13.07 -5.44 -2.59
N PHE A 16 -11.92 -5.47 -3.27
CA PHE A 16 -11.82 -5.59 -4.73
C PHE A 16 -11.75 -7.04 -5.22
N GLY A 17 -11.73 -8.01 -4.30
CA GLY A 17 -11.71 -9.45 -4.60
C GLY A 17 -10.31 -10.07 -4.59
N GLY A 18 -9.28 -9.35 -4.15
CA GLY A 18 -7.92 -9.88 -3.98
C GLY A 18 -7.17 -10.17 -5.29
N ASP A 19 -5.98 -10.76 -5.14
CA ASP A 19 -5.04 -10.97 -6.24
C ASP A 19 -5.62 -11.83 -7.36
N GLU A 20 -6.40 -12.85 -7.00
CA GLU A 20 -7.07 -13.73 -7.97
C GLU A 20 -8.09 -12.98 -8.85
N ALA A 21 -8.78 -11.98 -8.30
CA ALA A 21 -9.68 -11.15 -9.09
C ALA A 21 -8.90 -10.27 -10.09
N LEU A 22 -7.77 -9.69 -9.67
CA LEU A 22 -6.91 -8.90 -10.54
C LEU A 22 -6.28 -9.77 -11.64
N LEU A 23 -5.81 -10.98 -11.33
CA LEU A 23 -5.26 -11.93 -12.29
C LEU A 23 -6.31 -12.32 -13.34
N ARG A 24 -7.54 -12.62 -12.91
CA ARG A 24 -8.66 -12.91 -13.82
C ARG A 24 -8.98 -11.71 -14.72
N LEU A 25 -9.00 -10.50 -14.16
CA LEU A 25 -9.21 -9.26 -14.93
C LEU A 25 -8.11 -9.06 -15.97
N ARG A 26 -6.85 -9.24 -15.58
CA ARG A 26 -5.70 -9.13 -16.49
C ARG A 26 -5.78 -10.13 -17.63
N HIS A 27 -6.13 -11.39 -17.35
CA HIS A 27 -6.24 -12.40 -18.38
C HIS A 27 -7.37 -12.11 -19.37
N ASN A 28 -8.54 -11.67 -18.87
CA ASN A 28 -9.67 -11.34 -19.73
C ASN A 28 -9.42 -10.08 -20.57
N THR A 29 -8.82 -9.03 -19.99
CA THR A 29 -8.48 -7.81 -20.74
C THR A 29 -7.47 -8.09 -21.87
N GLN A 30 -6.50 -8.97 -21.64
CA GLN A 30 -5.56 -9.40 -22.67
C GLN A 30 -6.23 -10.14 -23.84
N LYS A 31 -7.22 -11.01 -23.56
CA LYS A 31 -7.98 -11.72 -24.61
C LYS A 31 -8.72 -10.77 -25.55
N GLU A 32 -9.21 -9.66 -24.99
CA GLU A 32 -9.92 -8.61 -25.73
C GLU A 32 -8.98 -7.59 -26.38
N GLY A 33 -7.66 -7.81 -26.33
CA GLY A 33 -6.67 -6.86 -26.88
C GLY A 33 -6.57 -5.54 -26.11
N MET A 34 -7.10 -5.47 -24.89
CA MET A 34 -7.07 -4.29 -24.04
C MET A 34 -5.78 -4.21 -23.21
N ARG A 35 -5.35 -2.98 -22.92
CA ARG A 35 -4.28 -2.70 -21.96
C ARG A 35 -4.87 -2.36 -20.59
N LEU A 36 -4.17 -2.75 -19.53
CA LEU A 36 -4.52 -2.44 -18.15
C LEU A 36 -3.46 -1.48 -17.58
N ILE A 37 -3.91 -0.36 -17.02
CA ILE A 37 -3.08 0.63 -16.32
C ILE A 37 -3.54 0.65 -14.86
N LEU A 38 -2.58 0.60 -13.94
CA LEU A 38 -2.82 0.72 -12.49
C LEU A 38 -2.35 2.09 -12.01
N ASP A 39 -3.03 2.65 -11.02
CA ASP A 39 -2.59 3.86 -10.33
C ASP A 39 -1.54 3.48 -9.26
N GLY A 40 -0.33 4.03 -9.39
CA GLY A 40 0.82 3.70 -8.56
C GLY A 40 1.06 4.77 -7.50
N VAL A 41 0.59 4.54 -6.28
CA VAL A 41 0.74 5.49 -5.16
C VAL A 41 2.09 5.32 -4.46
N PHE A 42 3.18 5.67 -5.15
CA PHE A 42 4.54 5.48 -4.61
C PHE A 42 5.11 6.70 -3.88
N ASN A 43 4.42 7.84 -3.98
CA ASN A 43 4.85 9.08 -3.34
C ASN A 43 4.66 9.07 -1.82
N HIS A 44 3.66 8.33 -1.33
CA HIS A 44 3.30 8.23 0.09
C HIS A 44 2.62 6.90 0.37
N SER A 45 2.70 6.44 1.63
CA SER A 45 1.87 5.36 2.16
C SER A 45 0.78 5.91 3.08
N GLY A 46 -0.22 5.11 3.42
CA GLY A 46 -1.18 5.42 4.49
C GLY A 46 -0.51 5.48 5.86
N ASP A 47 -1.16 6.13 6.83
CA ASP A 47 -0.66 6.24 8.21
C ASP A 47 -0.84 4.94 9.02
N SER A 48 -1.73 4.06 8.57
CA SER A 48 -1.89 2.69 9.08
C SER A 48 -0.96 1.67 8.42
N HIS A 49 -0.17 2.05 7.40
CA HIS A 49 0.77 1.14 6.74
C HIS A 49 1.79 0.60 7.77
N PRO A 50 2.17 -0.69 7.75
CA PRO A 50 3.09 -1.28 8.74
C PRO A 50 4.43 -0.56 8.90
N TRP A 51 4.91 0.07 7.83
CA TRP A 51 6.12 0.91 7.85
C TRP A 51 5.98 2.15 8.73
N PHE A 52 4.79 2.77 8.81
CA PHE A 52 4.53 3.94 9.65
C PHE A 52 3.87 3.56 10.97
N ASP A 53 2.79 2.78 10.91
CA ASP A 53 2.06 2.18 12.03
C ASP A 53 1.61 3.17 13.12
N ARG A 54 0.91 4.23 12.71
CA ARG A 54 0.42 5.27 13.64
C ARG A 54 -0.47 4.71 14.75
N TYR A 55 -1.24 3.67 14.43
CA TYR A 55 -2.22 3.05 15.32
C TYR A 55 -1.66 1.82 16.07
N GLN A 56 -0.35 1.54 15.96
CA GLN A 56 0.34 0.46 16.67
C GLN A 56 -0.31 -0.92 16.46
N ARG A 57 -0.72 -1.21 15.22
CA ARG A 57 -1.26 -2.51 14.80
C ARG A 57 -0.16 -3.55 14.60
N GLY A 58 1.06 -3.11 14.30
CA GLY A 58 2.23 -3.94 14.08
C GLY A 58 3.29 -3.77 15.17
N SER A 59 4.52 -4.19 14.86
CA SER A 59 5.68 -3.96 15.72
C SER A 59 6.76 -3.22 14.93
N GLY A 60 7.20 -2.09 15.47
CA GLY A 60 8.37 -1.37 14.95
C GLY A 60 8.12 -0.39 13.82
N GLY A 61 6.88 0.07 13.58
CA GLY A 61 6.63 1.14 12.62
C GLY A 61 7.30 2.47 13.01
N ALA A 62 7.59 3.30 12.01
CA ALA A 62 8.39 4.51 12.14
C ALA A 62 7.74 5.61 12.99
N CYS A 63 6.41 5.62 13.16
CA CYS A 63 5.69 6.71 13.82
C CYS A 63 6.14 6.91 15.28
N HIS A 64 6.29 5.81 16.02
CA HIS A 64 6.58 5.83 17.47
C HIS A 64 7.94 5.23 17.84
N ASN A 65 8.72 4.77 16.86
CA ASN A 65 10.02 4.16 17.08
C ASN A 65 11.09 4.84 16.20
N ALA A 66 11.97 5.63 16.84
CA ALA A 66 13.09 6.29 16.18
C ALA A 66 14.12 5.30 15.62
N ASP A 67 14.21 4.10 16.20
CA ASP A 67 15.12 3.03 15.76
C ASP A 67 14.44 2.06 14.78
N SER A 68 13.26 2.41 14.24
CA SER A 68 12.59 1.60 13.23
C SER A 68 13.48 1.45 12.00
N GLN A 69 13.57 0.23 11.45
CA GLN A 69 14.23 0.00 10.16
C GLN A 69 13.59 0.79 9.00
N TRP A 70 12.35 1.27 9.19
CA TRP A 70 11.62 2.07 8.22
C TRP A 70 11.64 3.56 8.55
N ARG A 71 12.37 4.00 9.58
CA ARG A 71 12.38 5.40 10.03
C ARG A 71 12.78 6.35 8.90
N ASP A 72 13.84 6.02 8.18
CA ASP A 72 14.40 6.85 7.09
C ASP A 72 13.54 6.86 5.83
N TRP A 73 12.45 6.09 5.77
CA TRP A 73 11.52 6.10 4.63
C TRP A 73 10.53 7.26 4.70
N TYR A 74 10.46 7.95 5.85
CA TYR A 74 9.60 9.10 6.05
C TYR A 74 10.42 10.32 6.46
N HIS A 75 9.92 11.49 6.10
CA HIS A 75 10.48 12.76 6.59
C HIS A 75 9.73 13.19 7.85
N PHE A 76 10.44 13.26 8.97
CA PHE A 76 9.90 13.77 10.23
C PHE A 76 10.37 15.20 10.43
N SER A 77 9.43 16.12 10.64
CA SER A 77 9.77 17.50 10.99
C SER A 77 10.32 17.53 12.43
N PRO A 78 11.33 18.37 12.70
CA PRO A 78 11.63 18.73 14.08
C PRO A 78 10.38 19.38 14.72
N GLU A 79 10.20 19.17 16.02
CA GLU A 79 9.23 19.93 16.82
C GLU A 79 9.59 21.41 16.88
#